data_AF-A5LGF1-F1
#
_entry.id   AF-A5LGF1-F1
#
_cell.length_a   1.000
_cell.length_b   1.000
_cell.length_c   1.000
_cell.angle_alpha   90.00
_cell.angle_beta   90.00
_cell.angle_gamma   90.00
#
_symmetry.space_group_name_H-M   'P 1'
#
loop_
_entity.id
_entity.type
_entity.pdbx_description
1 polymer ?
#
loop_
_entity_poly.entity_id
_entity_poly.type
_entity_poly.pdbx_seq_one_letter_code
_entity_poly.pdbx_strand_id
1 'polypeptide(L)'
;IKVSFGNYTYPHCQDFLRACESQGIPYSDDLEDLQASHGAEHWLKWINRDLGRRSDSAHAYIHPTMRNKQNLFLLTSSKCEKVVIEDGKAVGIKVVPQVPMETKKQISKVYYARKQIVVSCGTDFFALVLQRSGIGAAHHLRTVGIKPIGDLPGVGENFQATYCFFTPYYVKPDVPTFDDFVRGDPVAQKSAFDQWYANKDGPLTTNGIEAGVKIRPTEAELASADADFRQGYADYFENKPDKPLMHYSVISGFFGDHTKIPHGKFMTMFHFLEYP
;
A
#
# COMPACT_ATOMS: atom_id res chain seq x y z
N ILE A 1 -15.04 7.87 0.96
CA ILE A 1 -14.10 7.01 1.72
C ILE A 1 -14.33 7.29 3.20
N LYS A 2 -14.24 6.28 4.08
CA LYS A 2 -14.31 6.47 5.54
C LYS A 2 -13.06 5.89 6.21
N VAL A 3 -12.59 6.54 7.26
CA VAL A 3 -11.46 6.13 8.09
C VAL A 3 -11.92 5.96 9.54
N SER A 4 -11.31 5.04 10.27
CA SER A 4 -11.53 4.85 11.71
C SER A 4 -10.43 3.96 12.31
N PHE A 5 -10.47 3.76 13.61
CA PHE A 5 -9.65 2.76 14.30
C PHE A 5 -10.12 1.31 14.11
N GLY A 6 -11.15 1.06 13.28
CA GLY A 6 -11.86 -0.22 13.24
C GLY A 6 -12.85 -0.37 14.40
N ASN A 7 -13.34 -1.59 14.62
CA ASN A 7 -14.20 -1.91 15.77
C ASN A 7 -13.49 -2.83 16.79
N TYR A 8 -12.25 -3.23 16.52
CA TYR A 8 -11.44 -4.04 17.42
C TYR A 8 -10.01 -3.49 17.47
N THR A 9 -9.44 -3.40 18.67
CA THR A 9 -8.07 -2.95 18.89
C THR A 9 -7.35 -3.97 19.76
N TYR A 10 -6.28 -4.57 19.24
CA TYR A 10 -5.44 -5.45 20.05
C TYR A 10 -4.73 -4.66 21.18
N PRO A 11 -4.46 -5.29 22.34
CA PRO A 11 -3.84 -4.63 23.49
C PRO A 11 -2.41 -4.13 23.21
N HIS A 12 -1.75 -4.65 22.17
CA HIS A 12 -0.44 -4.19 21.69
C HIS A 12 -0.42 -2.68 21.40
N CYS A 13 -1.56 -2.06 21.07
CA CYS A 13 -1.67 -0.62 20.85
C CYS A 13 -1.06 0.18 22.01
N GLN A 14 -1.66 0.03 23.20
CA GLN A 14 -1.27 0.81 24.38
C GLN A 14 0.05 0.34 24.96
N ASP A 15 0.41 -0.93 24.79
CA ASP A 15 1.70 -1.45 25.25
C ASP A 15 2.87 -0.89 24.46
N PHE A 16 2.72 -0.84 23.14
CA PHE A 16 3.68 -0.21 22.25
C PHE A 16 3.84 1.28 22.54
N LEU A 17 2.73 2.03 22.70
CA LEU A 17 2.79 3.47 22.98
C LEU A 17 3.53 3.78 24.29
N ARG A 18 3.31 3.01 25.36
CA ARG A 18 4.08 3.14 26.61
C ARG A 18 5.56 2.84 26.41
N ALA A 19 5.90 1.85 25.60
CA ALA A 19 7.29 1.53 25.29
C ALA A 19 7.96 2.68 24.50
N CYS A 20 7.27 3.25 23.51
CA CYS A 20 7.75 4.41 22.75
C CYS A 20 7.99 5.63 23.63
N GLU A 21 7.06 5.95 24.55
CA GLU A 21 7.23 7.05 25.50
C GLU A 21 8.48 6.86 26.37
N SER A 22 8.78 5.63 26.81
CA SER A 22 9.99 5.32 27.58
C SER A 22 11.30 5.54 26.81
N GLN A 23 11.23 5.62 25.48
CA GLN A 23 12.34 5.91 24.58
C GLN A 23 12.41 7.41 24.19
N GLY A 24 11.53 8.25 24.73
CA GLY A 24 11.47 9.66 24.38
C GLY A 24 10.73 9.96 23.07
N ILE A 25 9.99 8.99 22.51
CA ILE A 25 9.13 9.21 21.34
C ILE A 25 7.75 9.67 21.86
N PRO A 26 7.37 10.94 21.69
CA PRO A 26 6.16 11.49 22.29
C PRO A 26 4.91 10.93 21.63
N TYR A 27 3.84 10.76 22.41
CA TYR A 27 2.51 10.50 21.88
C TYR A 27 1.97 11.73 21.14
N SER A 28 1.37 11.51 19.97
CA SER A 28 0.55 12.47 19.22
C SER A 28 -0.89 11.98 19.13
N ASP A 29 -1.84 12.90 19.21
CA ASP A 29 -3.25 12.62 18.93
C ASP A 29 -3.52 12.45 17.43
N ASP A 30 -2.72 13.13 16.59
CA ASP A 30 -2.70 12.98 15.13
C ASP A 30 -1.27 13.11 14.61
N LEU A 31 -0.66 11.99 14.24
CA LEU A 31 0.66 11.96 13.59
C LEU A 31 0.54 12.24 12.08
N GLU A 32 -0.68 12.33 11.56
CA GLU A 32 -1.03 12.53 10.15
C GLU A 32 -1.49 13.97 9.86
N ASP A 33 -1.13 14.91 10.75
CA ASP A 33 -1.43 16.35 10.71
C ASP A 33 -0.67 17.14 9.62
N LEU A 34 0.14 16.44 8.80
CA LEU A 34 1.00 16.96 7.76
C LEU A 34 2.21 17.77 8.26
N GLN A 35 2.51 17.77 9.55
CA GLN A 35 3.64 18.49 10.17
C GLN A 35 4.53 17.58 11.01
N ALA A 36 3.94 16.58 11.69
CA ALA A 36 4.63 15.68 12.58
C ALA A 36 5.60 14.73 11.83
N SER A 37 6.85 14.73 12.28
CA SER A 37 7.93 13.90 11.74
C SER A 37 8.62 13.02 12.78
N HIS A 38 8.32 13.23 14.06
CA HIS A 38 8.83 12.47 15.18
C HIS A 38 7.72 12.33 16.24
N GLY A 39 7.21 11.13 16.46
CA GLY A 39 6.15 10.84 17.43
C GLY A 39 5.51 9.47 17.23
N ALA A 40 4.59 9.10 18.11
CA ALA A 40 3.86 7.84 18.13
C ALA A 40 2.34 8.06 18.21
N GLU A 41 1.55 7.22 17.54
CA GLU A 41 0.08 7.30 17.61
C GLU A 41 -0.62 5.93 17.62
N HIS A 42 -1.90 5.93 18.00
CA HIS A 42 -2.82 4.86 17.63
C HIS A 42 -3.09 4.97 16.13
N TRP A 43 -2.72 3.96 15.35
CA TRP A 43 -2.75 4.02 13.90
C TRP A 43 -4.16 3.89 13.31
N LEU A 44 -4.58 4.88 12.51
CA LEU A 44 -5.85 4.85 11.78
C LEU A 44 -5.88 3.83 10.65
N LYS A 45 -7.08 3.40 10.28
CA LYS A 45 -7.32 2.37 9.25
C LYS A 45 -8.32 2.85 8.20
N TRP A 46 -8.16 2.36 6.97
CA TRP A 46 -9.13 2.50 5.89
C TRP A 46 -10.33 1.55 6.08
N ILE A 47 -11.02 1.68 7.21
CA ILE A 47 -12.16 0.85 7.62
C ILE A 47 -13.31 1.79 7.97
N ASN A 48 -14.53 1.43 7.54
CA ASN A 48 -15.74 2.10 7.96
C ASN A 48 -16.24 1.45 9.25
N ARG A 49 -16.08 2.12 10.40
CA ARG A 49 -16.57 1.65 11.71
C ARG A 49 -18.07 1.33 11.75
N ASP A 50 -18.89 2.05 10.99
CA ASP A 50 -20.34 1.83 10.99
C ASP A 50 -20.72 0.48 10.34
N LEU A 51 -19.86 -0.03 9.44
CA LEU A 51 -20.14 -1.24 8.66
C LEU A 51 -19.18 -2.39 8.97
N GLY A 52 -18.09 -2.16 9.72
CA GLY A 52 -17.01 -3.12 9.91
C GLY A 52 -16.40 -3.59 8.59
N ARG A 53 -16.32 -2.72 7.57
CA ARG A 53 -15.89 -3.06 6.21
C ARG A 53 -14.72 -2.20 5.76
N ARG A 54 -13.83 -2.78 4.96
CA ARG A 54 -12.80 -2.05 4.21
C ARG A 54 -13.42 -0.90 3.41
N SER A 55 -12.80 0.27 3.49
CA SER A 55 -13.05 1.40 2.60
C SER A 55 -12.17 1.29 1.36
N ASP A 56 -12.69 0.74 0.27
CA ASP A 56 -12.00 0.71 -1.02
C ASP A 56 -12.54 1.76 -2.02
N SER A 57 -11.69 2.18 -2.96
CA SER A 57 -12.02 3.20 -3.95
C SER A 57 -13.17 2.79 -4.89
N ALA A 58 -13.34 1.50 -5.19
CA ALA A 58 -14.40 1.05 -6.09
C ALA A 58 -15.78 1.20 -5.43
N HIS A 59 -15.92 0.78 -4.16
CA HIS A 59 -17.15 0.96 -3.39
C HIS A 59 -17.38 2.41 -2.97
N ALA A 60 -16.34 3.24 -2.90
CA ALA A 60 -16.50 4.66 -2.61
C ALA A 60 -16.95 5.49 -3.83
N TYR A 61 -16.42 5.22 -5.02
CA TYR A 61 -16.59 6.09 -6.19
C TYR A 61 -17.30 5.43 -7.38
N ILE A 62 -17.04 4.15 -7.65
CA ILE A 62 -17.51 3.48 -8.88
C ILE A 62 -18.89 2.85 -8.68
N HIS A 63 -19.02 1.91 -7.74
CA HIS A 63 -20.26 1.16 -7.54
C HIS A 63 -21.45 2.04 -7.13
N PRO A 64 -21.30 3.04 -6.24
CA PRO A 64 -22.40 3.96 -5.93
C PRO A 64 -22.82 4.79 -7.15
N THR A 65 -21.86 5.23 -7.97
CA THR A 65 -22.16 6.00 -9.19
C THR A 65 -22.92 5.13 -10.20
N MET A 66 -22.47 3.90 -10.47
CA MET A 66 -23.16 2.98 -11.38
C MET A 66 -24.56 2.58 -10.89
N ARG A 67 -24.77 2.50 -9.58
CA ARG A 67 -26.10 2.22 -9.00
C ARG A 67 -27.10 3.33 -9.30
N ASN A 68 -26.63 4.58 -9.36
CA ASN A 68 -27.46 5.77 -9.46
C ASN A 68 -27.47 6.40 -10.87
N LYS A 69 -26.54 6.02 -11.75
CA LYS A 69 -26.31 6.64 -13.06
C LYS A 69 -25.95 5.58 -14.11
N GLN A 70 -26.38 5.79 -15.35
CA GLN A 70 -26.16 4.84 -16.47
C GLN A 70 -24.98 5.21 -17.39
N ASN A 71 -24.26 6.30 -17.10
CA ASN A 71 -23.20 6.82 -17.96
C ASN A 71 -21.79 6.37 -17.56
N LEU A 72 -21.65 5.48 -16.57
CA LEU A 72 -20.38 4.89 -16.15
C LEU A 72 -20.39 3.39 -16.48
N PHE A 73 -19.40 2.98 -17.28
CA PHE A 73 -19.24 1.60 -17.70
C PHE A 73 -17.99 1.01 -17.04
N LEU A 74 -18.12 -0.20 -16.47
CA LEU A 74 -17.03 -0.92 -15.84
C LEU A 74 -16.66 -2.15 -16.67
N LEU A 75 -15.41 -2.22 -17.09
CA LEU A 75 -14.84 -3.37 -17.80
C LEU A 75 -13.75 -3.99 -16.92
N THR A 76 -14.04 -5.15 -16.33
CA THR A 76 -13.08 -5.94 -15.55
C THR A 76 -12.45 -7.04 -16.39
N SER A 77 -11.49 -7.77 -15.81
CA SER A 77 -10.83 -8.93 -16.44
C SER A 77 -10.22 -8.64 -17.82
N SER A 78 -9.86 -7.37 -18.05
CA SER A 78 -9.36 -6.84 -19.32
C SER A 78 -8.07 -6.07 -19.06
N LYS A 79 -6.95 -6.55 -19.62
CA LYS A 79 -5.64 -5.91 -19.50
C LYS A 79 -5.46 -4.90 -20.62
N CYS A 80 -5.13 -3.65 -20.28
CA CYS A 80 -4.75 -2.66 -21.26
C CYS A 80 -3.39 -3.01 -21.87
N GLU A 81 -3.36 -3.24 -23.18
CA GLU A 81 -2.14 -3.50 -23.92
C GLU A 81 -1.44 -2.18 -24.24
N LYS A 82 -2.13 -1.27 -24.94
CA LYS A 82 -1.58 0.03 -25.34
C LYS A 82 -2.68 1.06 -25.60
N VAL A 83 -2.29 2.33 -25.61
CA VAL A 83 -3.05 3.43 -26.18
C VAL A 83 -2.85 3.45 -27.69
N VAL A 84 -3.93 3.70 -28.43
CA VAL A 84 -3.94 3.90 -29.88
C VAL A 84 -3.80 5.39 -30.13
N ILE A 85 -2.79 5.78 -30.90
CA ILE A 85 -2.45 7.17 -31.21
C ILE A 85 -2.52 7.36 -32.72
N GLU A 86 -3.27 8.38 -33.14
CA GLU A 86 -3.45 8.78 -34.54
C GLU A 86 -3.19 10.29 -34.62
N ASP A 87 -2.31 10.72 -35.55
CA ASP A 87 -1.95 12.12 -35.76
C ASP A 87 -1.61 12.91 -34.49
N GLY A 88 -0.86 12.26 -33.58
CA GLY A 88 -0.44 12.83 -32.30
C GLY A 88 -1.53 12.86 -31.23
N LYS A 89 -2.73 12.32 -31.49
CA LYS A 89 -3.86 12.27 -30.55
C LYS A 89 -4.13 10.85 -30.06
N ALA A 90 -4.32 10.69 -28.76
CA ALA A 90 -4.81 9.44 -28.17
C ALA A 90 -6.30 9.25 -28.51
N VAL A 91 -6.63 8.23 -29.32
CA VAL A 91 -7.99 8.00 -29.85
C VAL A 91 -8.68 6.77 -29.28
N GLY A 92 -7.93 5.83 -28.70
CA GLY A 92 -8.50 4.64 -28.08
C GLY A 92 -7.52 3.84 -27.24
N ILE A 93 -7.99 2.74 -26.68
CA ILE A 93 -7.18 1.75 -25.97
C ILE A 93 -7.39 0.38 -26.60
N LYS A 94 -6.30 -0.38 -26.77
CA LYS A 94 -6.33 -1.79 -27.13
C LYS A 94 -6.25 -2.62 -25.84
N VAL A 95 -7.17 -3.57 -25.68
CA VAL A 95 -7.22 -4.47 -24.51
C VAL A 95 -7.17 -5.92 -24.94
N VAL A 96 -6.67 -6.77 -24.03
CA VAL A 96 -6.62 -8.23 -24.16
C VAL A 96 -7.22 -8.88 -22.90
N PRO A 97 -7.69 -10.14 -22.96
CA PRO A 97 -8.08 -10.88 -21.77
C PRO A 97 -6.98 -10.90 -20.71
N GLN A 98 -7.35 -10.80 -19.43
CA GLN A 98 -6.38 -10.86 -18.33
C GLN A 98 -5.67 -12.23 -18.26
N VAL A 99 -6.42 -13.31 -18.49
CA VAL A 99 -5.87 -14.67 -18.59
C VAL A 99 -5.78 -15.02 -20.07
N PRO A 100 -4.58 -15.33 -20.59
CA PRO A 100 -4.44 -15.81 -21.96
C PRO A 100 -5.26 -17.08 -22.15
N MET A 101 -6.16 -17.07 -23.12
CA MET A 101 -6.85 -18.28 -23.55
C MET A 101 -5.90 -19.08 -24.45
N GLU A 102 -5.83 -20.41 -24.29
CA GLU A 102 -5.13 -21.34 -25.19
C GLU A 102 -5.83 -21.40 -26.55
N THR A 103 -5.83 -20.28 -27.27
CA THR A 103 -6.36 -20.19 -28.62
C THR A 103 -5.24 -19.69 -29.52
N LYS A 104 -5.18 -20.23 -30.74
CA LYS A 104 -4.17 -19.83 -31.74
C LYS A 104 -4.27 -18.35 -32.18
N LYS A 105 -5.28 -17.60 -31.72
CA LYS A 105 -5.49 -16.19 -32.08
C LYS A 105 -5.51 -15.33 -30.82
N GLN A 106 -4.68 -14.29 -30.82
CA GLN A 106 -4.71 -13.27 -29.77
C GLN A 106 -6.03 -12.49 -29.86
N ILE A 107 -6.94 -12.72 -28.91
CA ILE A 107 -8.18 -11.97 -28.80
C ILE A 107 -7.81 -10.57 -28.29
N SER A 108 -8.09 -9.54 -29.08
CA SER A 108 -7.94 -8.15 -28.66
C SER A 108 -9.12 -7.31 -29.13
N LYS A 109 -9.43 -6.24 -28.40
CA LYS A 109 -10.50 -5.30 -28.72
C LYS A 109 -10.02 -3.86 -28.54
N VAL A 110 -10.47 -2.96 -29.40
CA VAL A 110 -10.20 -1.53 -29.30
C VAL A 110 -11.44 -0.80 -28.79
N TYR A 111 -11.26 0.06 -27.79
CA TYR A 111 -12.27 0.97 -27.27
C TYR A 111 -11.85 2.41 -27.57
N TYR A 112 -12.68 3.15 -28.32
CA TYR A 112 -12.38 4.53 -28.71
C TYR A 112 -12.89 5.54 -27.70
N ALA A 113 -12.15 6.64 -27.54
CA ALA A 113 -12.49 7.75 -26.67
C ALA A 113 -12.64 9.04 -27.49
N ARG A 114 -13.77 9.75 -27.30
CA ARG A 114 -14.02 11.02 -28.01
C ARG A 114 -13.25 12.21 -27.45
N LYS A 115 -12.98 12.21 -26.13
CA LYS A 115 -12.46 13.37 -25.40
C LYS A 115 -11.13 13.11 -24.73
N GLN A 116 -11.07 12.13 -23.84
CA GLN A 116 -9.91 11.92 -22.97
C GLN A 116 -9.62 10.43 -22.77
N ILE A 117 -8.34 10.10 -22.67
CA ILE A 117 -7.83 8.83 -22.16
C ILE A 117 -6.99 9.15 -20.92
N VAL A 118 -7.21 8.40 -19.84
CA VAL A 118 -6.45 8.52 -18.59
C VAL A 118 -5.82 7.17 -18.31
N VAL A 119 -4.51 7.15 -18.07
CA VAL A 119 -3.74 5.93 -17.76
C VAL A 119 -3.50 5.88 -16.25
N SER A 120 -4.24 5.00 -15.57
CA SER A 120 -4.18 4.83 -14.11
C SER A 120 -3.81 3.39 -13.72
N CYS A 121 -2.80 2.82 -14.39
CA CYS A 121 -2.43 1.40 -14.22
C CYS A 121 -1.48 1.13 -13.04
N GLY A 122 -1.14 2.13 -12.23
CA GLY A 122 -0.14 2.03 -11.15
C GLY A 122 1.30 2.10 -11.67
N THR A 123 2.25 2.35 -10.76
CA THR A 123 3.68 2.62 -11.04
C THR A 123 4.35 1.53 -11.87
N ASP A 124 4.03 0.26 -11.66
CA ASP A 124 4.71 -0.82 -12.40
C ASP A 124 4.22 -0.95 -13.84
N PHE A 125 2.95 -0.61 -14.11
CA PHE A 125 2.32 -0.94 -15.39
C PHE A 125 2.05 0.26 -16.29
N PHE A 126 1.98 1.49 -15.75
CA PHE A 126 1.75 2.68 -16.58
C PHE A 126 2.87 2.88 -17.61
N ALA A 127 4.14 2.74 -17.19
CA ALA A 127 5.30 2.86 -18.07
C ALA A 127 5.24 1.82 -19.20
N LEU A 128 4.89 0.57 -18.86
CA LEU A 128 4.76 -0.51 -19.83
C LEU A 128 3.63 -0.24 -20.86
N VAL A 129 2.51 0.35 -20.44
CA VAL A 129 1.44 0.76 -21.36
C VAL A 129 1.93 1.87 -22.29
N LEU A 130 2.60 2.90 -21.76
CA LEU A 130 3.14 4.01 -22.56
C LEU A 130 4.20 3.54 -23.56
N GLN A 131 5.15 2.72 -23.13
CA GLN A 131 6.20 2.16 -23.98
C GLN A 131 5.61 1.32 -25.11
N ARG A 132 4.64 0.42 -24.83
CA ARG A 132 3.91 -0.33 -25.87
C ARG A 132 3.06 0.54 -26.79
N SER A 133 2.74 1.76 -26.36
CA SER A 133 2.07 2.78 -27.17
C SER A 133 3.06 3.60 -28.02
N GLY A 134 4.37 3.33 -27.94
CA GLY A 134 5.41 4.08 -28.64
C GLY A 134 5.86 5.34 -27.91
N ILE A 135 5.58 5.49 -26.62
CA ILE A 135 6.00 6.63 -25.79
C ILE A 135 7.03 6.15 -24.77
N GLY A 136 8.27 6.59 -24.89
CA GLY A 136 9.39 6.17 -24.04
C GLY A 136 10.74 6.51 -24.68
N ALA A 137 11.85 5.99 -24.13
CA ALA A 137 13.18 6.20 -24.71
C ALA A 137 13.25 5.64 -26.15
N ALA A 138 13.36 6.51 -27.16
CA ALA A 138 13.21 6.12 -28.56
C ALA A 138 14.22 5.03 -29.00
N HIS A 139 15.44 5.06 -28.48
CA HIS A 139 16.44 4.01 -28.75
C HIS A 139 15.97 2.64 -28.24
N HIS A 140 15.57 2.55 -26.96
CA HIS A 140 15.07 1.31 -26.37
C HIS A 140 13.83 0.78 -27.10
N LEU A 141 12.87 1.66 -27.42
CA LEU A 141 11.67 1.27 -28.16
C LEU A 141 12.00 0.61 -29.50
N ARG A 142 12.96 1.17 -30.25
CA ARG A 142 13.42 0.56 -31.51
C ARG A 142 14.05 -0.82 -31.29
N THR A 143 14.84 -1.01 -30.23
CA THR A 143 15.47 -2.31 -29.95
C THR A 143 14.48 -3.43 -29.66
N VAL A 144 13.28 -3.10 -29.16
CA VAL A 144 12.21 -4.06 -28.88
C VAL A 144 11.13 -4.09 -29.98
N GLY A 145 11.40 -3.49 -31.14
CA GLY A 145 10.52 -3.54 -32.31
C GLY A 145 9.30 -2.62 -32.24
N ILE A 146 9.31 -1.61 -31.36
CA ILE A 146 8.23 -0.62 -31.22
C ILE A 146 8.64 0.66 -31.97
N LYS A 147 7.76 1.15 -32.84
CA LYS A 147 7.94 2.46 -33.50
C LYS A 147 7.78 3.59 -32.46
N PRO A 148 8.81 4.44 -32.24
CA PRO A 148 8.65 5.60 -31.37
C PRO A 148 7.67 6.61 -31.97
N ILE A 149 6.74 7.08 -31.14
CA ILE A 149 5.77 8.15 -31.41
C ILE A 149 6.14 9.39 -30.60
N GLY A 150 6.61 9.21 -29.35
CA GLY A 150 7.15 10.27 -28.51
C GLY A 150 8.41 9.79 -27.79
N ASP A 151 9.49 10.58 -27.88
CA ASP A 151 10.74 10.28 -27.21
C ASP A 151 10.72 10.89 -25.80
N LEU A 152 10.38 10.07 -24.81
CA LEU A 152 10.32 10.45 -23.40
C LEU A 152 11.17 9.47 -22.59
N PRO A 153 12.49 9.72 -22.46
CA PRO A 153 13.40 8.76 -21.82
C PRO A 153 13.12 8.53 -20.33
N GLY A 154 12.40 9.44 -19.66
CA GLY A 154 12.00 9.24 -18.26
C GLY A 154 10.87 8.22 -18.04
N VAL A 155 10.22 7.72 -19.10
CA VAL A 155 9.14 6.73 -18.95
C VAL A 155 9.70 5.38 -18.51
N GLY A 156 9.41 5.02 -17.26
CA GLY A 156 9.90 3.79 -16.62
C GLY A 156 11.14 4.01 -15.75
N GLU A 157 11.68 5.23 -15.73
CA GLU A 157 12.82 5.61 -14.90
C GLU A 157 12.37 6.23 -13.57
N ASN A 158 13.34 6.47 -12.68
CA ASN A 158 13.12 7.09 -11.37
C ASN A 158 12.11 6.33 -10.49
N PHE A 159 12.16 4.99 -10.56
CA PHE A 159 11.37 4.14 -9.68
C PHE A 159 11.75 4.37 -8.23
N GLN A 160 10.75 4.65 -7.39
CA GLN A 160 10.90 4.88 -5.96
C GLN A 160 9.90 3.99 -5.23
N ALA A 161 10.35 3.41 -4.13
CA ALA A 161 9.53 2.62 -3.22
C ALA A 161 10.17 2.70 -1.83
N THR A 162 9.35 2.66 -0.78
CA THR A 162 9.83 2.51 0.59
C THR A 162 10.47 1.13 0.77
N TYR A 163 11.62 1.05 1.42
CA TYR A 163 12.26 -0.24 1.72
C TYR A 163 11.78 -0.74 3.07
N CYS A 164 11.18 -1.93 3.11
CA CYS A 164 10.61 -2.46 4.34
C CYS A 164 11.25 -3.76 4.82
N PHE A 165 11.20 -3.98 6.13
CA PHE A 165 11.57 -5.24 6.76
C PHE A 165 10.73 -5.50 8.01
N PHE A 166 10.63 -6.78 8.37
CA PHE A 166 9.75 -7.28 9.43
C PHE A 166 10.57 -8.00 10.49
N THR A 167 10.35 -7.66 11.76
CA THR A 167 11.05 -8.28 12.89
C THR A 167 10.03 -8.89 13.85
N PRO A 168 9.84 -10.22 13.82
CA PRO A 168 8.91 -10.89 14.73
C PRO A 168 9.50 -11.08 16.13
N TYR A 169 8.64 -10.96 17.14
CA TYR A 169 8.93 -11.19 18.56
C TYR A 169 7.88 -12.14 19.13
N TYR A 170 8.29 -13.03 20.03
CA TYR A 170 7.35 -13.84 20.81
C TYR A 170 6.55 -12.94 21.76
N VAL A 171 5.27 -13.24 21.90
CA VAL A 171 4.42 -12.67 22.96
C VAL A 171 3.94 -13.77 23.89
N LYS A 172 3.49 -13.37 25.08
CA LYS A 172 2.99 -14.33 26.08
C LYS A 172 1.76 -15.06 25.53
N PRO A 173 1.55 -16.35 25.89
CA PRO A 173 0.46 -17.16 25.33
C PRO A 173 -0.95 -16.61 25.57
N ASP A 174 -1.15 -15.84 26.62
CA ASP A 174 -2.43 -15.22 27.01
C ASP A 174 -2.73 -13.92 26.26
N VAL A 175 -1.73 -13.31 25.60
CA VAL A 175 -1.93 -12.11 24.79
C VAL A 175 -2.67 -12.48 23.50
N PRO A 176 -3.74 -11.76 23.12
CA PRO A 176 -4.44 -12.03 21.88
C PRO A 176 -3.62 -11.55 20.67
N THR A 177 -3.51 -12.40 19.66
CA THR A 177 -2.89 -12.12 18.36
C THR A 177 -3.75 -12.73 17.25
N PHE A 178 -3.50 -12.38 15.99
CA PHE A 178 -4.19 -13.03 14.87
C PHE A 178 -3.51 -14.33 14.39
N ASP A 179 -2.44 -14.80 15.03
CA ASP A 179 -1.61 -15.90 14.50
C ASP A 179 -2.44 -17.17 14.25
N ASP A 180 -3.29 -17.58 15.19
CA ASP A 180 -4.10 -18.80 15.05
C ASP A 180 -5.17 -18.65 13.95
N PHE A 181 -5.74 -17.45 13.80
CA PHE A 181 -6.65 -17.13 12.70
C PHE A 181 -5.95 -17.29 11.33
N VAL A 182 -4.72 -16.77 11.21
CA VAL A 182 -3.94 -16.83 9.97
C VAL A 182 -3.40 -18.24 9.69
N ARG A 183 -3.08 -19.03 10.72
CA ARG A 183 -2.72 -20.45 10.60
C ARG A 183 -3.88 -21.33 10.11
N GLY A 184 -5.11 -20.81 10.14
CA GLY A 184 -6.29 -21.57 9.74
C GLY A 184 -6.90 -22.40 10.85
N ASP A 185 -6.72 -22.02 12.12
CA ASP A 185 -7.43 -22.67 13.22
C ASP A 185 -8.96 -22.52 13.02
N PRO A 186 -9.72 -23.62 12.89
CA PRO A 186 -11.14 -23.54 12.56
C PRO A 186 -11.98 -22.85 13.63
N VAL A 187 -11.59 -22.95 14.91
CA VAL A 187 -12.33 -22.35 16.02
C VAL A 187 -12.13 -20.84 16.03
N ALA A 188 -10.89 -20.38 15.90
CA ALA A 188 -10.53 -18.97 15.80
C ALA A 188 -11.19 -18.31 14.58
N GLN A 189 -11.13 -18.96 13.40
CA GLN A 189 -11.79 -18.45 12.21
C GLN A 189 -13.30 -18.37 12.36
N LYS A 190 -13.94 -19.46 12.80
CA LYS A 190 -15.39 -19.48 12.99
C LYS A 190 -15.85 -18.41 13.98
N SER A 191 -15.17 -18.28 15.13
CA SER A 191 -15.51 -17.27 16.13
C SER A 191 -15.39 -15.84 15.59
N ALA A 192 -14.30 -15.54 14.86
CA ALA A 192 -14.07 -14.23 14.26
C ALA A 192 -15.15 -13.89 13.20
N PHE A 193 -15.50 -14.86 12.35
CA PHE A 193 -16.55 -14.69 11.34
C PHE A 193 -17.94 -14.53 11.97
N ASP A 194 -18.29 -15.37 12.94
CA ASP A 194 -19.59 -15.31 13.62
C ASP A 194 -19.81 -13.95 14.30
N GLN A 195 -18.80 -13.43 14.99
CA GLN A 195 -18.87 -12.09 15.59
C GLN A 195 -19.10 -11.02 14.52
N TRP A 196 -18.30 -11.00 13.46
CA TRP A 196 -18.48 -10.03 12.37
C TRP A 196 -19.86 -10.13 11.71
N TYR A 197 -20.39 -11.33 11.51
CA TYR A 197 -21.74 -11.52 10.97
C TYR A 197 -22.81 -10.98 11.91
N ALA A 198 -22.68 -11.25 13.21
CA ALA A 198 -23.66 -10.86 14.22
C ALA A 198 -23.77 -9.34 14.40
N ASN A 199 -22.64 -8.63 14.52
CA ASN A 199 -22.66 -7.23 14.94
C ASN A 199 -21.64 -6.32 14.24
N LYS A 200 -20.94 -6.81 13.20
CA LYS A 200 -19.90 -6.04 12.49
C LYS A 200 -18.78 -5.57 13.42
N ASP A 201 -18.42 -6.42 14.37
CA ASP A 201 -17.37 -6.19 15.37
C ASP A 201 -16.33 -7.33 15.34
N GLY A 202 -15.30 -7.23 16.17
CA GLY A 202 -14.32 -8.27 16.40
C GLY A 202 -13.10 -8.20 15.48
N PRO A 203 -12.21 -9.21 15.54
CA PRO A 203 -10.88 -9.16 14.94
C PRO A 203 -10.88 -9.06 13.40
N LEU A 204 -12.01 -9.29 12.72
CA LEU A 204 -12.15 -9.05 11.28
C LEU A 204 -12.38 -7.58 10.90
N THR A 205 -12.50 -6.68 11.88
CA THR A 205 -12.76 -5.25 11.67
C THR A 205 -11.53 -4.37 11.92
N THR A 206 -10.35 -4.98 11.99
CA THR A 206 -9.04 -4.33 12.10
C THR A 206 -8.07 -4.95 11.10
N ASN A 207 -6.93 -4.29 10.86
CA ASN A 207 -5.78 -4.88 10.17
C ASN A 207 -4.75 -5.47 11.17
N GLY A 208 -4.97 -5.32 12.48
CA GLY A 208 -4.04 -5.76 13.52
C GLY A 208 -2.79 -4.88 13.67
N ILE A 209 -2.71 -3.77 12.93
CA ILE A 209 -1.64 -2.77 13.04
C ILE A 209 -2.20 -1.61 13.87
N GLU A 210 -1.83 -1.58 15.14
CA GLU A 210 -2.60 -0.78 16.12
C GLU A 210 -1.90 0.49 16.58
N ALA A 211 -0.59 0.55 16.51
CA ALA A 211 0.18 1.72 16.83
C ALA A 211 1.46 1.74 15.99
N GLY A 212 2.02 2.92 15.83
CA GLY A 212 3.26 3.10 15.09
C GLY A 212 3.89 4.44 15.39
N VAL A 213 5.02 4.67 14.75
CA VAL A 213 5.82 5.88 14.90
C VAL A 213 6.27 6.40 13.55
N LYS A 214 6.48 7.71 13.53
CA LYS A 214 7.39 8.40 12.62
C LYS A 214 8.57 8.83 13.47
N ILE A 215 9.81 8.62 13.01
CA ILE A 215 10.99 9.01 13.77
C ILE A 215 12.02 9.74 12.91
N ARG A 216 12.71 10.66 13.58
CA ARG A 216 13.94 11.32 13.14
C ARG A 216 15.04 11.02 14.15
N PRO A 217 16.30 10.86 13.70
CA PRO A 217 17.43 10.66 14.60
C PRO A 217 17.71 11.94 15.39
N THR A 218 18.13 11.77 16.63
CA THR A 218 18.80 12.80 17.43
C THR A 218 20.19 13.11 16.87
N GLU A 219 20.79 14.23 17.29
CA GLU A 219 22.17 14.57 16.90
C GLU A 219 23.17 13.48 17.31
N ALA A 220 22.97 12.86 18.48
CA ALA A 220 23.82 11.78 18.97
C ALA A 220 23.70 10.50 18.13
N GLU A 221 22.47 10.13 17.74
CA GLU A 221 22.23 9.00 16.84
C GLU A 221 22.81 9.26 15.45
N LEU A 222 22.62 10.47 14.91
CA LEU A 222 23.17 10.86 13.62
C LEU A 222 24.70 10.83 13.63
N ALA A 223 25.34 11.24 14.73
CA ALA A 223 26.80 11.20 14.88
C ALA A 223 27.37 9.76 14.88
N SER A 224 26.55 8.76 15.19
CA SER A 224 26.95 7.34 15.15
C SER A 224 26.85 6.72 13.74
N ALA A 225 26.18 7.40 12.80
CA ALA A 225 26.02 6.93 11.43
C ALA A 225 27.27 7.15 10.56
N ASP A 226 27.37 6.39 9.48
CA ASP A 226 28.46 6.52 8.51
C ASP A 226 28.45 7.88 7.78
N ALA A 227 29.56 8.18 7.10
CA ALA A 227 29.74 9.47 6.43
C ALA A 227 28.73 9.70 5.30
N ASP A 228 28.38 8.64 4.56
CA ASP A 228 27.49 8.73 3.41
C ASP A 228 26.06 9.05 3.87
N PHE A 229 25.58 8.38 4.92
CA PHE A 229 24.29 8.67 5.52
C PHE A 229 24.22 10.07 6.09
N ARG A 230 25.26 10.52 6.82
CA ARG A 230 25.29 11.89 7.38
C ARG A 230 25.24 12.95 6.29
N GLN A 231 25.96 12.75 5.18
CA GLN A 231 25.90 13.65 4.03
C GLN A 231 24.51 13.66 3.41
N GLY A 232 23.92 12.49 3.16
CA GLY A 232 22.54 12.40 2.64
C GLY A 232 21.50 13.04 3.55
N TYR A 233 21.68 12.93 4.87
CA TYR A 233 20.83 13.61 5.84
C TYR A 233 20.95 15.13 5.76
N ALA A 234 22.18 15.66 5.68
CA ALA A 234 22.42 17.09 5.50
C ALA A 234 21.75 17.62 4.21
N ASP A 235 21.94 16.89 3.10
CA ASP A 235 21.44 17.29 1.79
C ASP A 235 19.89 17.26 1.71
N TYR A 236 19.27 16.24 2.31
CA TYR A 236 17.84 16.00 2.15
C TYR A 236 16.96 16.42 3.33
N PHE A 237 17.39 16.21 4.57
CA PHE A 237 16.55 16.26 5.77
C PHE A 237 16.82 17.43 6.74
N GLU A 238 18.04 17.97 6.77
CA GLU A 238 18.46 18.96 7.78
C GLU A 238 17.54 20.19 7.79
N ASN A 239 17.23 20.72 6.60
CA ASN A 239 16.35 21.89 6.44
C ASN A 239 14.87 21.51 6.16
N LYS A 240 14.47 20.26 6.41
CA LYS A 240 13.11 19.75 6.19
C LYS A 240 12.61 19.04 7.45
N PRO A 241 12.25 19.79 8.50
CA PRO A 241 11.96 19.24 9.83
C PRO A 241 10.68 18.41 9.87
N ASP A 242 9.78 18.58 8.90
CA ASP A 242 8.50 17.87 8.73
C ASP A 242 8.65 16.48 8.09
N LYS A 243 9.86 16.10 7.65
CA LYS A 243 10.09 14.79 7.03
C LYS A 243 10.55 13.72 8.04
N PRO A 244 9.79 12.64 8.25
CA PRO A 244 10.29 11.50 9.01
C PRO A 244 11.40 10.77 8.24
N LEU A 245 12.33 10.15 8.95
CA LEU A 245 13.36 9.31 8.34
C LEU A 245 12.87 7.87 8.19
N MET A 246 12.35 7.32 9.28
CA MET A 246 11.86 5.94 9.36
C MET A 246 10.45 5.94 9.93
N HIS A 247 9.67 4.98 9.45
CA HIS A 247 8.45 4.55 10.12
C HIS A 247 8.66 3.15 10.67
N TYR A 248 8.08 2.87 11.84
CA TYR A 248 7.77 1.50 12.21
C TYR A 248 6.48 1.38 13.01
N SER A 249 5.83 0.23 12.92
CA SER A 249 4.54 -0.05 13.56
C SER A 249 4.51 -1.44 14.17
N VAL A 250 3.63 -1.63 15.16
CA VAL A 250 3.38 -2.94 15.75
C VAL A 250 2.22 -3.65 15.05
N ILE A 251 2.51 -4.85 14.56
CA ILE A 251 1.52 -5.79 14.04
C ILE A 251 1.23 -6.83 15.13
N SER A 252 -0.04 -7.03 15.47
CA SER A 252 -0.53 -7.94 16.52
C SER A 252 -0.59 -9.41 16.08
N GLY A 253 0.50 -9.88 15.48
CA GLY A 253 0.69 -11.22 14.93
C GLY A 253 1.95 -11.29 14.08
N PHE A 254 2.31 -12.49 13.63
CA PHE A 254 3.39 -12.70 12.67
C PHE A 254 2.93 -12.30 11.27
N PHE A 255 3.65 -11.37 10.63
CA PHE A 255 3.45 -11.08 9.21
C PHE A 255 4.47 -11.84 8.36
N GLY A 256 4.10 -13.05 7.93
CA GLY A 256 4.93 -13.91 7.09
C GLY A 256 4.36 -15.31 6.89
N ASP A 257 5.15 -16.19 6.28
CA ASP A 257 4.78 -17.58 6.06
C ASP A 257 4.81 -18.37 7.38
N HIS A 258 3.63 -18.60 7.96
CA HIS A 258 3.48 -19.31 9.23
C HIS A 258 3.95 -20.77 9.18
N THR A 259 4.18 -21.34 7.99
CA THR A 259 4.79 -22.67 7.84
C THR A 259 6.31 -22.66 8.08
N LYS A 260 6.92 -21.47 8.19
CA LYS A 260 8.37 -21.25 8.34
C LYS A 260 8.76 -20.66 9.69
N ILE A 261 7.83 -20.54 10.63
CA ILE A 261 8.08 -20.03 11.99
C ILE A 261 7.59 -21.06 13.02
N PRO A 262 8.19 -21.14 14.22
CA PRO A 262 7.69 -22.00 15.27
C PRO A 262 6.23 -21.70 15.65
N HIS A 263 5.55 -22.70 16.22
CA HIS A 263 4.26 -22.49 16.85
C HIS A 263 4.41 -21.52 18.04
N GLY A 264 3.41 -20.68 18.23
CA GLY A 264 3.40 -19.66 19.27
C GLY A 264 2.63 -18.43 18.84
N LYS A 265 2.62 -17.42 19.71
CA LYS A 265 2.03 -16.13 19.40
C LYS A 265 3.12 -15.10 19.22
N PHE A 266 2.90 -14.17 18.30
CA PHE A 266 3.89 -13.20 17.90
C PHE A 266 3.31 -11.79 17.83
N MET A 267 4.20 -10.82 17.92
CA MET A 267 3.99 -9.49 17.35
C MET A 267 5.10 -9.23 16.34
N THR A 268 4.87 -8.37 15.36
CA THR A 268 5.90 -8.03 14.36
C THR A 268 6.11 -6.52 14.33
N MET A 269 7.35 -6.09 14.46
CA MET A 269 7.72 -4.71 14.14
C MET A 269 7.86 -4.59 12.61
N PHE A 270 7.02 -3.77 12.00
CA PHE A 270 7.03 -3.49 10.57
C PHE A 270 7.66 -2.12 10.32
N HIS A 271 8.86 -2.13 9.74
CA HIS A 271 9.66 -0.94 9.49
C HIS A 271 9.67 -0.61 8.01
N PHE A 272 9.72 0.67 7.66
CA PHE A 272 10.13 1.09 6.34
C PHE A 272 10.90 2.42 6.34
N LEU A 273 11.79 2.56 5.36
CA LEU A 273 12.51 3.80 5.07
C LEU A 273 11.61 4.74 4.26
N GLU A 274 11.43 5.97 4.75
CA GLU A 274 10.47 6.95 4.22
C GLU A 274 10.89 7.55 2.88
N TYR A 275 12.18 7.91 2.74
CA TYR A 275 12.74 8.52 1.53
C TYR A 275 14.08 7.87 1.16
N PRO A 276 14.07 6.69 0.51
CA PRO A 276 15.28 6.02 0.05
C PRO A 276 16.01 6.71 -1.10
#